data_AF-A0A966WEV9-F1
#
_entry.id   AF-A0A966WEV9-F1
#
_cell.length_a   1.000
_cell.length_b   1.000
_cell.length_c   1.000
_cell.angle_alpha   90.00
_cell.angle_beta   90.00
_cell.angle_gamma   90.00
#
_symmetry.space_group_name_H-M   'P 1'
#
loop_
_entity.id
_entity.type
_entity.pdbx_description
1 polymer ?
#
loop_
_entity_poly.entity_id
_entity_poly.type
_entity_poly.pdbx_seq_one_letter_code
_entity_poly.pdbx_strand_id
1 'polypeptide(L)'
;MLHERYRDAEFFTIVGDDAAAKFGTWQRADEIAKLSTLVVVDRPGSPLMPPSEFDWRRVEVPRLEVSSSDLRARFIDGRPLEYLVSDAVMQVISARRLYGSKL
;
A
#
# COMPACT_ATOMS: atom_id res chain seq x y z
N MET A 1 -21.25 4.04 -3.91
CA MET A 1 -19.86 4.57 -3.90
C MET A 1 -19.53 5.16 -2.52
N LEU A 2 -18.26 5.25 -2.11
CA LEU A 2 -17.90 5.77 -0.77
C LEU A 2 -18.36 7.23 -0.54
N HIS A 3 -18.25 8.09 -1.56
CA HIS A 3 -18.74 9.49 -1.51
C HIS A 3 -20.25 9.62 -1.32
N GLU A 4 -21.04 8.68 -1.81
CA GLU A 4 -22.49 8.68 -1.60
C GLU A 4 -22.84 8.31 -0.16
N ARG A 5 -22.03 7.42 0.44
CA ARG A 5 -22.23 6.92 1.80
C ARG A 5 -21.73 7.92 2.85
N TYR A 6 -20.66 8.63 2.57
CA TYR A 6 -20.03 9.59 3.48
C TYR A 6 -19.91 10.95 2.80
N ARG A 7 -21.05 11.64 2.67
CA ARG A 7 -21.18 12.87 1.87
C ARG A 7 -20.34 14.04 2.41
N ASP A 8 -20.11 14.08 3.72
CA ASP A 8 -19.37 15.15 4.38
C ASP A 8 -17.91 14.77 4.70
N ALA A 9 -17.46 13.61 4.22
CA ALA A 9 -16.09 13.15 4.45
C ALA A 9 -15.12 13.66 3.38
N GLU A 10 -13.94 14.04 3.82
CA GLU A 10 -12.79 14.25 2.94
C GLU A 10 -12.09 12.92 2.69
N PHE A 11 -11.75 12.64 1.43
CA PHE A 11 -11.12 11.39 1.05
C PHE A 11 -9.65 11.61 0.67
N PHE A 12 -8.82 10.66 1.11
CA PHE A 12 -7.39 10.62 0.83
C PHE A 12 -7.05 9.25 0.22
N THR A 13 -6.42 9.26 -0.95
CA THR A 13 -5.90 8.04 -1.56
C THR A 13 -4.42 7.90 -1.20
N ILE A 14 -4.11 6.98 -0.29
CA ILE A 14 -2.74 6.75 0.20
C ILE A 14 -2.05 5.74 -0.70
N VAL A 15 -0.89 6.11 -1.27
CA VAL A 15 -0.11 5.25 -2.17
C VAL A 15 1.39 5.42 -1.92
N GLY A 16 2.17 4.40 -2.27
CA GLY A 16 3.63 4.50 -2.34
C GLY A 16 4.09 5.30 -3.56
N ASP A 17 5.38 5.65 -3.57
CA ASP A 17 6.07 6.30 -4.68
C ASP A 17 5.91 5.57 -6.03
N ASP A 18 6.02 4.24 -6.03
CA ASP A 18 5.92 3.38 -7.21
C ASP A 18 4.54 3.46 -7.89
N ALA A 19 3.49 3.53 -7.09
CA ALA A 19 2.12 3.68 -7.53
C ALA A 19 1.81 5.13 -7.94
N ALA A 20 2.30 6.11 -7.18
CA ALA A 20 2.12 7.54 -7.46
C ALA A 20 2.73 7.94 -8.81
N ALA A 21 3.92 7.44 -9.13
CA ALA A 21 4.62 7.66 -10.40
C ALA A 21 3.78 7.27 -11.63
N LYS A 22 2.90 6.30 -11.46
CA LYS A 22 2.05 5.72 -12.51
C LYS A 22 0.60 6.16 -12.39
N PHE A 23 0.30 7.12 -11.53
CA PHE A 23 -1.08 7.50 -11.23
C PHE A 23 -1.85 7.95 -12.48
N GLY A 24 -1.21 8.67 -13.39
CA GLY A 24 -1.82 9.06 -14.67
C GLY A 24 -2.23 7.89 -15.58
N THR A 25 -1.72 6.67 -15.35
CA THR A 25 -2.12 5.47 -16.10
C THR A 25 -3.27 4.70 -15.44
N TRP A 26 -3.77 5.16 -14.29
CA TRP A 26 -4.87 4.50 -13.60
C TRP A 26 -6.17 4.68 -14.37
N GLN A 27 -7.04 3.66 -14.28
CA GLN A 27 -8.38 3.77 -14.81
C GLN A 27 -9.13 4.88 -14.06
N ARG A 28 -9.61 5.90 -14.78
CA ARG A 28 -10.33 7.07 -14.24
C ARG A 28 -9.50 7.88 -13.24
N ALA A 29 -8.19 8.04 -13.49
CA ALA A 29 -7.29 8.85 -12.66
C ALA A 29 -7.83 10.26 -12.38
N ASP A 30 -8.37 10.95 -13.39
CA ASP A 30 -8.97 12.28 -13.23
C ASP A 30 -10.15 12.31 -12.26
N GLU A 31 -10.95 11.24 -12.22
CA GLU A 31 -12.08 11.17 -11.28
C GLU A 31 -11.58 10.92 -9.86
N ILE A 32 -10.55 10.08 -9.71
CA ILE A 32 -9.91 9.86 -8.41
C ILE A 32 -9.32 11.18 -7.90
N ALA A 33 -8.59 11.92 -8.74
CA ALA A 33 -8.00 13.21 -8.37
C ALA A 33 -9.04 14.29 -8.01
N LYS A 34 -10.26 14.23 -8.58
CA LYS A 34 -11.38 15.12 -8.23
C LYS A 34 -12.09 14.71 -6.94
N LEU A 35 -12.05 13.42 -6.61
CA LEU A 35 -12.80 12.85 -5.50
C LEU A 35 -11.94 12.70 -4.25
N SER A 36 -10.62 12.57 -4.37
CA SER A 36 -9.71 12.46 -3.24
C SER A 36 -8.39 13.19 -3.47
N THR A 37 -7.77 13.62 -2.36
CA THR A 37 -6.38 14.10 -2.39
C THR A 37 -5.43 12.91 -2.39
N LEU A 38 -4.46 12.89 -3.32
CA LEU A 38 -3.43 11.86 -3.34
C LEU A 38 -2.44 12.09 -2.18
N VAL A 39 -2.15 11.05 -1.41
CA VAL A 39 -1.15 11.08 -0.33
C VAL A 39 -0.05 10.09 -0.68
N VAL A 40 1.15 10.61 -0.96
CA VAL A 40 2.30 9.80 -1.37
C VAL A 40 3.17 9.54 -0.14
N VAL A 41 3.30 8.26 0.23
CA VAL A 41 4.21 7.82 1.29
C VAL A 41 5.55 7.40 0.70
N ASP A 42 6.64 7.91 1.27
CA ASP A 42 7.98 7.66 0.76
C ASP A 42 8.39 6.18 0.92
N ARG A 43 9.08 5.66 -0.11
CA ARG A 43 9.74 4.36 -0.11
C ARG A 43 11.23 4.54 -0.46
N PRO A 44 12.09 3.54 -0.22
CA PRO A 44 13.52 3.65 -0.51
C PRO A 44 13.78 3.87 -2.02
N GLY A 45 14.43 4.97 -2.39
CA GLY A 45 14.82 5.27 -3.77
C GLY A 45 14.80 6.76 -4.11
N SER A 46 14.92 7.07 -5.41
CA SER A 46 14.65 8.42 -5.93
C SER A 46 13.14 8.66 -5.94
N PRO A 47 12.63 9.72 -5.33
CA PRO A 47 11.19 9.99 -5.31
C PRO A 47 10.68 10.14 -6.74
N LEU A 48 9.82 9.20 -7.15
CA LEU A 48 9.05 9.35 -8.37
C LEU A 48 7.81 10.16 -8.01
N MET A 49 7.77 11.40 -8.48
CA MET A 49 6.66 12.30 -8.21
C MET A 49 5.46 11.95 -9.09
N PRO A 50 4.22 12.05 -8.57
CA PRO A 50 3.05 11.97 -9.42
C PRO A 50 3.06 13.09 -10.48
N PRO A 51 2.32 12.92 -11.59
CA PRO A 51 2.19 13.96 -12.60
C PRO A 51 1.75 15.30 -11.97
N SER A 52 2.35 16.41 -12.41
CA SER A 52 2.19 17.72 -11.78
C SER A 52 0.78 18.31 -11.89
N GLU A 53 -0.06 17.74 -12.73
CA GLU A 53 -1.44 18.15 -12.95
C GLU A 53 -2.42 17.77 -11.81
N PHE A 54 -1.99 16.94 -10.85
CA PHE A 54 -2.83 16.51 -9.74
C PHE A 54 -2.40 17.13 -8.41
N ASP A 55 -3.36 17.47 -7.55
CA ASP A 55 -3.08 17.87 -6.17
C ASP A 55 -2.66 16.65 -5.33
N TRP A 56 -1.51 16.74 -4.67
CA TRP A 56 -0.99 15.66 -3.83
C TRP A 56 -0.24 16.19 -2.60
N ARG A 57 -0.17 15.36 -1.57
CA ARG A 57 0.58 15.62 -0.33
C ARG A 57 1.64 14.54 -0.13
N ARG A 58 2.85 14.95 0.25
CA ARG A 58 3.90 14.02 0.67
C ARG A 58 3.78 13.74 2.17
N VAL A 59 3.95 12.47 2.56
CA VAL A 59 4.06 12.08 3.97
C VAL A 59 5.30 11.23 4.14
N GLU A 60 6.23 11.72 4.97
CA GLU A 60 7.41 10.95 5.37
C GLU A 60 7.01 9.93 6.44
N VAL A 61 7.42 8.67 6.25
CA VAL A 61 7.17 7.58 7.20
C VAL A 61 8.48 6.89 7.57
N PRO A 62 8.58 6.27 8.76
CA PRO A 62 9.75 5.49 9.13
C PRO A 62 10.07 4.44 8.07
N ARG A 63 11.36 4.32 7.73
CA ARG A 63 11.84 3.33 6.77
C ARG A 63 11.57 1.92 7.29
N LEU A 64 10.66 1.22 6.63
CA LEU A 64 10.41 -0.19 6.85
C LEU A 64 10.55 -0.94 5.51
N GLU A 65 11.66 -1.66 5.35
CA GLU A 65 11.87 -2.51 4.18
C GLU A 65 11.10 -3.82 4.32
N VAL A 66 9.79 -3.73 4.12
CA VAL A 66 8.89 -4.89 4.10
C VAL A 66 8.04 -4.88 2.84
N SER A 67 7.92 -6.04 2.20
CA SER A 67 7.03 -6.24 1.06
C SER A 67 6.31 -7.57 1.20
N SER A 68 5.07 -7.67 0.70
CA SER A 68 4.36 -8.95 0.72
C SER A 68 5.10 -10.04 -0.06
N SER A 69 5.90 -9.69 -1.07
CA SER A 69 6.73 -10.65 -1.80
C SER A 69 7.83 -11.23 -0.90
N ASP A 70 8.55 -10.39 -0.16
CA ASP A 70 9.56 -10.88 0.81
C ASP A 70 8.91 -11.65 1.95
N LEU A 71 7.76 -11.19 2.49
CA LEU A 71 7.05 -11.91 3.55
C LEU A 71 6.63 -13.33 3.12
N ARG A 72 6.11 -13.48 1.89
CA ARG A 72 5.79 -14.81 1.35
C ARG A 72 7.03 -15.68 1.16
N ALA A 73 8.13 -15.11 0.65
CA ALA A 73 9.39 -15.84 0.50
C ALA A 73 9.94 -16.28 1.86
N ARG A 74 10.00 -15.37 2.85
CA ARG A 74 10.40 -15.69 4.24
C ARG A 74 9.57 -16.82 4.82
N PHE A 75 8.25 -16.79 4.63
CA PHE A 75 7.37 -17.84 5.09
C PHE A 75 7.71 -19.21 4.46
N ILE A 76 7.91 -19.25 3.14
CA ILE A 76 8.27 -20.48 2.41
C ILE A 76 9.64 -21.01 2.85
N ASP A 77 10.61 -20.11 3.03
CA ASP A 77 12.00 -20.43 3.32
C ASP A 77 12.28 -20.65 4.82
N GLY A 78 11.27 -20.51 5.68
CA GLY A 78 11.41 -20.63 7.14
C GLY A 78 12.21 -19.50 7.80
N ARG A 79 12.30 -18.32 7.15
CA ARG A 79 12.98 -17.14 7.71
C ARG A 79 12.08 -16.43 8.74
N PRO A 80 12.67 -15.79 9.77
CA PRO A 80 11.94 -15.04 10.80
C PRO A 80 10.95 -14.00 10.24
N LEU A 81 9.75 -13.95 10.84
CA LEU A 81 8.64 -13.05 10.52
C LEU A 81 8.19 -12.20 11.72
N GLU A 82 8.82 -12.40 12.88
CA GLU A 82 8.55 -11.67 14.11
C GLU A 82 8.67 -10.16 13.86
N TYR A 83 7.72 -9.40 14.40
CA TYR A 83 7.62 -7.94 14.25
C TYR A 83 7.32 -7.42 12.82
N LEU A 84 7.28 -8.29 11.80
CA LEU A 84 6.90 -7.91 10.43
C LEU A 84 5.41 -8.13 10.14
N VAL A 85 4.79 -9.08 10.85
CA VAL A 85 3.36 -9.36 10.83
C VAL A 85 2.87 -9.66 12.23
N SER A 86 1.59 -9.45 12.50
CA SER A 86 0.99 -9.78 13.79
C SER A 86 0.75 -11.29 13.94
N ASP A 87 0.70 -11.76 15.18
CA ASP A 87 0.40 -13.17 15.49
C ASP A 87 -0.95 -13.62 14.91
N ALA A 88 -1.95 -12.73 14.91
CA ALA A 88 -3.25 -13.01 14.31
C ALA A 88 -3.14 -13.27 12.79
N VAL A 89 -2.26 -12.56 12.08
CA VAL A 89 -2.00 -12.80 10.65
C VAL A 89 -1.28 -14.14 10.46
N MET A 90 -0.31 -14.46 11.32
CA MET A 90 0.39 -15.76 11.29
C MET A 90 -0.60 -16.91 11.48
N GLN A 91 -1.51 -16.81 12.46
CA GLN A 91 -2.57 -17.81 12.68
C GLN A 91 -3.45 -18.01 11.44
N VAL A 92 -3.79 -16.93 10.72
CA VAL A 92 -4.58 -17.02 9.49
C VAL A 92 -3.80 -17.71 8.37
N ILE A 93 -2.52 -17.36 8.17
CA ILE A 93 -1.66 -17.98 7.16
C ILE A 93 -1.60 -19.49 7.39
N SER A 94 -1.36 -19.89 8.64
CA SER A 94 -1.31 -21.26 9.12
C SER A 94 -2.64 -22.01 8.93
N ALA A 95 -3.74 -21.49 9.46
CA ALA A 95 -5.05 -22.15 9.43
C ALA A 95 -5.59 -22.32 8.00
N ARG A 96 -5.26 -21.38 7.10
CA ARG A 96 -5.70 -21.40 5.69
C ARG A 96 -4.67 -22.04 4.75
N ARG A 97 -3.56 -22.56 5.28
CA ARG A 97 -2.45 -23.13 4.50
C ARG A 97 -1.94 -22.21 3.37
N LEU A 98 -1.90 -20.90 3.63
CA LEU A 98 -1.43 -19.93 2.63
C LEU A 98 0.06 -20.12 2.36
N TYR A 99 0.49 -19.77 1.15
CA TYR A 99 1.89 -19.75 0.74
C TYR A 99 2.61 -21.09 0.90
N GLY A 100 1.88 -22.22 0.78
CA GLY A 100 2.46 -23.55 0.90
C GLY A 100 2.74 -23.98 2.33
N SER A 101 2.12 -23.34 3.32
CA SER A 101 2.13 -23.78 4.72
C SER A 101 1.81 -25.27 4.83
N LYS A 102 2.85 -26.06 5.07
CA LYS A 102 2.78 -27.42 5.58
C LYS A 102 2.91 -27.31 7.10
N LEU A 103 1.85 -26.86 7.76
CA LEU A 103 1.65 -27.25 9.15
C LEU A 103 1.15 -28.70 9.18
#